data_AF-A0A9P7X9E8-F1
#
_entry.id   AF-A0A9P7X9E8-F1
#
_cell.length_a   1.000
_cell.length_b   1.000
_cell.length_c   1.000
_cell.angle_alpha   90.00
_cell.angle_beta   90.00
_cell.angle_gamma   90.00
#
_symmetry.space_group_name_H-M   'P 1'
#
loop_
_entity.id
_entity.type
_entity.pdbx_description
1 polymer ?
#
loop_
_entity_poly.entity_id
_entity_poly.type
_entity_poly.pdbx_seq_one_letter_code
_entity_poly.pdbx_strand_id
1 'polypeptide(L)'
;MFVNVKLPVQPQTTREKLARIDYLGSFTLVIGVGAFLLAVTLIGSEGLPWIHPLVLGLFTSSGVFITAFITVENFVSKEPIVPLRLLREKTPLAIAVVNLTVFFVSYSLMYNVPVYFIAVRLKSSETAGLHLLPYSVAVALGSGVAGLYMKAFGKFYYYTLMSASVFVISSFLMALWKDSTSSLHLWGDVALSGFGMVSLATTTIVALIASVDREDVAVATGIAFTFRTTGQVLGVSLSGTLLQSQLVKHLRERITGAEAERIIETIRHSTTTIPRLDPPIRQAAIESYALSLRVVFWVQTGVALVTFLACLTIEENPLPDTMAEQAKQDGERRRRRSEAQDASGS
;
A
#
# COMPACT_ATOMS: atom_id res chain seq x y z
N MET A 1 -32.18 -0.44 -26.74
CA MET A 1 -32.56 -1.87 -26.81
C MET A 1 -31.90 -2.57 -25.63
N PHE A 2 -32.64 -2.80 -24.54
CA PHE A 2 -32.10 -3.47 -23.35
C PHE A 2 -32.12 -4.98 -23.59
N VAL A 3 -30.96 -5.56 -23.88
CA VAL A 3 -30.83 -7.01 -24.00
C VAL A 3 -30.82 -7.60 -22.59
N ASN A 4 -31.95 -8.18 -22.20
CA ASN A 4 -32.12 -8.86 -20.92
C ASN A 4 -31.43 -10.23 -20.98
N VAL A 5 -30.12 -10.25 -20.74
CA VAL A 5 -29.34 -11.49 -20.70
C VAL A 5 -29.58 -12.18 -19.36
N LYS A 6 -30.38 -13.25 -19.36
CA LYS A 6 -30.41 -14.21 -18.25
C LYS A 6 -29.08 -14.97 -18.25
N LEU A 7 -28.14 -14.51 -17.44
CA LEU A 7 -26.96 -15.28 -17.08
C LEU A 7 -27.42 -16.63 -16.50
N PRO A 8 -26.81 -17.77 -16.85
CA PRO A 8 -27.01 -19.02 -16.13
C PRO A 8 -26.34 -18.90 -14.77
N VAL A 9 -26.92 -18.10 -13.88
CA VAL A 9 -26.58 -18.11 -12.46
C VAL A 9 -27.19 -19.39 -11.94
N GLN A 10 -26.43 -20.48 -11.95
CA GLN A 10 -26.81 -21.59 -11.08
C GLN A 10 -26.91 -21.00 -9.67
N PRO A 11 -28.06 -21.11 -8.98
CA PRO A 11 -28.21 -20.60 -7.63
C PRO A 11 -27.34 -21.46 -6.73
N GLN A 12 -26.05 -21.11 -6.65
CA GLN A 12 -25.13 -21.74 -5.72
C GLN A 12 -25.66 -21.48 -4.32
N THR A 13 -25.91 -22.56 -3.59
CA THR A 13 -26.35 -22.47 -2.21
C THR A 13 -25.27 -21.77 -1.38
N THR A 14 -25.67 -21.02 -0.35
CA THR A 14 -24.74 -20.29 0.53
C THR A 14 -23.62 -21.20 1.05
N ARG A 15 -23.95 -22.49 1.26
CA ARG A 15 -23.03 -23.55 1.68
C ARG A 15 -21.98 -23.90 0.63
N GLU A 16 -22.32 -23.93 -0.65
CA GLU A 16 -21.36 -24.17 -1.75
C GLU A 16 -20.42 -22.97 -1.95
N LYS A 17 -20.93 -21.74 -1.77
CA LYS A 17 -20.10 -20.54 -1.77
C LYS A 17 -19.13 -20.50 -0.59
N LEU A 18 -19.59 -20.89 0.60
CA LEU A 18 -18.75 -21.00 1.80
C LEU A 18 -17.69 -22.10 1.65
N ALA A 19 -18.05 -23.25 1.09
CA ALA A 19 -17.11 -24.36 0.89
C ALA A 19 -16.00 -24.07 -0.15
N ARG A 20 -16.18 -23.06 -1.00
CA ARG A 20 -15.18 -22.58 -1.97
C ARG A 20 -14.17 -21.60 -1.39
N ILE A 21 -14.41 -21.08 -0.19
CA ILE A 21 -13.46 -20.15 0.45
C ILE A 21 -12.27 -20.94 0.97
N ASP A 22 -11.06 -20.57 0.53
CA ASP A 22 -9.83 -21.12 1.07
C ASP A 22 -9.52 -20.49 2.45
N TYR A 23 -10.23 -20.98 3.46
CA TYR A 23 -10.05 -20.58 4.85
C TYR A 23 -8.64 -20.86 5.35
N LEU A 24 -7.99 -21.91 4.84
CA LEU A 24 -6.70 -22.37 5.33
C LEU A 24 -5.58 -21.47 4.78
N GLY A 25 -5.63 -21.12 3.50
CA GLY A 25 -4.78 -20.10 2.88
C GLY A 25 -5.00 -18.71 3.50
N SER A 26 -6.24 -18.28 3.65
CA SER A 26 -6.54 -16.99 4.30
C SER A 26 -6.02 -16.93 5.75
N PHE A 27 -6.21 -17.99 6.53
CA PHE A 27 -5.78 -18.05 7.93
C PHE A 27 -4.25 -18.05 8.06
N THR A 28 -3.56 -18.84 7.24
CA THR A 28 -2.09 -18.87 7.23
C THR A 28 -1.49 -17.53 6.77
N LEU A 29 -2.08 -16.87 5.77
CA LEU A 29 -1.66 -15.52 5.35
C LEU A 29 -1.86 -14.49 6.46
N VAL A 30 -3.05 -14.45 7.09
CA VAL A 30 -3.36 -13.49 8.16
C VAL A 30 -2.43 -13.68 9.36
N ILE A 31 -2.15 -14.92 9.76
CA ILE A 31 -1.22 -15.19 10.86
C ILE A 31 0.21 -14.86 10.45
N GLY A 32 0.64 -15.20 9.24
CA GLY A 32 2.00 -14.92 8.77
C GLY A 32 2.30 -13.42 8.69
N VAL A 33 1.40 -12.66 8.06
CA VAL A 33 1.50 -11.20 7.96
C VAL A 33 1.29 -10.55 9.34
N GLY A 34 0.33 -11.02 10.14
CA GLY A 34 0.07 -10.54 11.49
C GLY A 34 1.26 -10.72 12.43
N ALA A 35 1.89 -11.89 12.43
CA ALA A 35 3.09 -12.16 13.22
C ALA A 35 4.27 -11.29 12.79
N PHE A 36 4.47 -11.08 11.48
CA PHE A 36 5.49 -10.15 10.95
C PHE A 36 5.28 -8.73 11.48
N LEU A 37 4.07 -8.22 11.32
CA LEU A 37 3.70 -6.87 11.74
C LEU A 37 3.82 -6.70 13.25
N LEU A 38 3.45 -7.74 14.02
CA LEU A 38 3.59 -7.73 15.47
C LEU A 38 5.07 -7.66 15.86
N ALA A 39 5.95 -8.45 15.21
CA ALA A 39 7.39 -8.41 15.46
C ALA A 39 7.96 -7.00 15.21
N VAL A 40 7.64 -6.43 14.05
CA VAL A 40 8.05 -5.09 13.64
C VAL A 40 7.54 -4.03 14.63
N THR A 41 6.25 -4.09 14.97
CA THR A 41 5.63 -3.15 15.89
C THR A 41 6.26 -3.22 17.28
N LEU A 42 6.54 -4.42 17.80
CA LEU A 42 7.19 -4.61 19.11
C LEU A 42 8.62 -4.04 19.16
N ILE A 43 9.37 -4.11 18.06
CA ILE A 43 10.67 -3.43 17.96
C ILE A 43 10.49 -1.91 18.07
N GLY A 44 9.47 -1.35 17.41
CA GLY A 44 9.21 0.08 17.39
C GLY A 44 8.61 0.65 18.68
N SER A 45 7.58 0.02 19.21
CA SER A 45 6.81 0.52 20.36
C SER A 45 7.52 0.25 21.68
N GLU A 46 7.86 -1.02 21.95
CA GLU A 46 8.49 -1.44 23.21
C GLU A 46 10.01 -1.23 23.20
N GLY A 47 10.61 -0.93 22.04
CA GLY A 47 12.06 -0.77 21.90
C GLY A 47 12.82 -2.09 22.08
N LEU A 48 12.17 -3.23 21.84
CA LEU A 48 12.80 -4.54 21.96
C LEU A 48 13.96 -4.69 20.95
N PRO A 49 15.11 -5.25 21.35
CA PRO A 49 16.20 -5.53 20.42
C PRO A 49 15.75 -6.48 19.30
N TRP A 50 16.31 -6.33 18.11
CA TRP A 50 16.07 -7.23 16.97
C TRP A 50 16.35 -8.71 17.30
N ILE A 51 17.27 -8.98 18.23
CA ILE A 51 17.71 -10.32 18.65
C ILE A 51 16.84 -10.85 19.83
N HIS A 52 15.80 -10.12 20.25
CA HIS A 52 14.96 -10.57 21.35
C HIS A 52 14.24 -11.88 20.99
N PRO A 53 14.20 -12.91 21.87
CA PRO A 53 13.63 -14.22 21.56
C PRO A 53 12.18 -14.17 21.05
N LEU A 54 11.38 -13.24 21.57
CA LEU A 54 10.00 -13.01 21.14
C LEU A 54 9.94 -12.46 19.70
N VAL A 55 10.80 -11.51 19.35
CA VAL A 55 10.88 -10.91 18.00
C VAL A 55 11.35 -11.95 16.99
N LEU A 56 12.40 -12.71 17.32
CA LEU A 56 12.88 -13.81 16.49
C LEU A 56 11.81 -14.89 16.33
N GLY A 57 11.09 -15.24 17.40
CA GLY A 57 9.98 -16.20 17.37
C GLY A 57 8.81 -15.76 16.48
N LEU A 58 8.53 -14.45 16.42
CA LEU A 58 7.51 -13.90 15.54
C LEU A 58 7.98 -13.81 14.08
N PHE A 59 9.26 -13.52 13.82
CA PHE A 59 9.80 -13.58 12.47
C PHE A 59 9.87 -15.01 11.93
N THR A 60 10.30 -15.97 12.76
CA THR A 60 10.31 -17.38 12.37
C THR A 60 8.89 -17.91 12.18
N SER A 61 7.95 -17.59 13.06
CA SER A 61 6.55 -17.98 12.87
C SER A 61 5.96 -17.35 11.61
N SER A 62 6.23 -16.07 11.34
CA SER A 62 5.85 -15.42 10.09
C SER A 62 6.40 -16.15 8.87
N GLY A 63 7.71 -16.44 8.85
CA GLY A 63 8.34 -17.19 7.75
C GLY A 63 7.71 -18.57 7.57
N VAL A 64 7.43 -19.29 8.66
CA VAL A 64 6.75 -20.60 8.63
C VAL A 64 5.34 -20.48 8.08
N PHE A 65 4.54 -19.52 8.53
CA PHE A 65 3.15 -19.34 8.08
C PHE A 65 3.06 -18.82 6.63
N ILE A 66 3.99 -17.97 6.19
CA ILE A 66 4.09 -17.55 4.78
C ILE A 66 4.51 -18.73 3.90
N THR A 67 5.47 -19.55 4.35
CA THR A 67 5.87 -20.75 3.61
C THR A 67 4.74 -21.78 3.58
N ALA A 68 4.01 -21.93 4.69
CA ALA A 68 2.82 -22.78 4.78
C ALA A 68 1.73 -22.27 3.85
N PHE A 69 1.51 -20.96 3.76
CA PHE A 69 0.58 -20.35 2.80
C PHE A 69 0.95 -20.72 1.36
N ILE A 70 2.21 -20.50 0.96
CA ILE A 70 2.70 -20.86 -0.38
C ILE A 70 2.51 -22.37 -0.65
N THR A 71 2.71 -23.22 0.35
CA THR A 71 2.59 -24.68 0.20
C THR A 71 1.13 -25.13 0.13
N VAL A 72 0.26 -24.58 0.97
CA VAL A 72 -1.20 -24.85 0.97
C VAL A 72 -1.81 -24.39 -0.34
N GLU A 73 -1.40 -23.23 -0.83
CA GLU A 73 -1.88 -22.67 -2.08
C GLU A 73 -1.40 -23.46 -3.30
N ASN A 74 -0.18 -24.00 -3.27
CA ASN A 74 0.35 -24.84 -4.36
C ASN A 74 -0.20 -26.28 -4.37
N PHE A 75 -0.44 -26.90 -3.21
CA PHE A 75 -0.67 -28.34 -3.12
C PHE A 75 -2.04 -28.76 -2.60
N VAL A 76 -2.78 -27.88 -1.90
CA VAL A 76 -4.00 -28.27 -1.16
C VAL A 76 -5.26 -27.60 -1.71
N SER A 77 -5.16 -26.37 -2.22
CA SER A 77 -6.34 -25.58 -2.56
C SER A 77 -6.93 -25.94 -3.94
N LYS A 78 -8.18 -26.42 -3.97
CA LYS A 78 -8.93 -26.70 -5.21
C LYS A 78 -9.39 -25.42 -5.92
N GLU A 79 -9.54 -24.32 -5.19
CA GLU A 79 -9.81 -22.96 -5.69
C GLU A 79 -8.90 -21.98 -4.94
N PRO A 80 -7.63 -21.81 -5.35
CA PRO A 80 -6.66 -20.98 -4.64
C PRO A 80 -7.07 -19.49 -4.62
N ILE A 81 -6.82 -18.79 -3.51
CA ILE A 81 -7.09 -17.35 -3.36
C ILE A 81 -6.18 -16.52 -4.26
N VAL A 82 -4.93 -16.95 -4.40
CA VAL A 82 -3.94 -16.44 -5.32
C VAL A 82 -3.62 -17.56 -6.32
N PRO A 83 -4.39 -17.68 -7.42
CA PRO A 83 -3.97 -18.50 -8.54
C PRO A 83 -2.62 -17.99 -9.03
N LEU A 84 -1.54 -18.66 -8.64
CA LEU A 84 -0.16 -18.33 -8.99
C LEU A 84 0.04 -18.26 -10.51
N ARG A 85 -0.84 -18.91 -11.28
CA ARG A 85 -0.95 -18.77 -12.74
C ARG A 85 -1.14 -17.31 -13.18
N LEU A 86 -1.97 -16.53 -12.49
CA LEU A 86 -2.17 -15.11 -12.80
C LEU A 86 -0.94 -14.28 -12.44
N LEU A 87 -0.27 -14.56 -11.32
CA LEU A 87 0.97 -13.86 -10.94
C LEU A 87 2.17 -14.22 -11.82
N ARG A 88 2.06 -15.23 -12.69
CA ARG A 88 3.09 -15.58 -13.68
C ARG A 88 3.03 -14.69 -14.92
N GLU A 89 1.88 -14.05 -15.16
CA GLU A 89 1.70 -13.07 -16.23
C GLU A 89 2.28 -11.71 -15.80
N LYS A 90 2.93 -11.00 -16.74
CA LYS A 90 3.65 -9.75 -16.44
C LYS A 90 2.74 -8.66 -15.87
N THR A 91 1.58 -8.43 -16.50
CA THR A 91 0.66 -7.34 -16.13
C THR A 91 0.01 -7.54 -14.75
N PRO A 92 -0.57 -8.72 -14.41
CA PRO A 92 -1.09 -8.95 -13.07
C PRO A 92 -0.01 -8.88 -11.97
N LEU A 93 1.20 -9.37 -12.23
CA LEU A 93 2.32 -9.26 -11.29
C LEU A 93 2.70 -7.78 -11.06
N ALA A 94 2.83 -7.00 -12.14
CA ALA A 94 3.11 -5.58 -12.06
C ALA A 94 2.04 -4.83 -11.25
N ILE A 95 0.76 -5.14 -11.50
CA ILE A 95 -0.37 -4.56 -10.76
C ILE A 95 -0.33 -4.95 -9.28
N ALA A 96 0.02 -6.19 -8.95
CA ALA A 96 0.17 -6.62 -7.56
C ALA A 96 1.27 -5.85 -6.84
N VAL A 97 2.44 -5.69 -7.48
CA VAL A 97 3.56 -4.89 -6.95
C VAL A 97 3.14 -3.43 -6.76
N VAL A 98 2.53 -2.82 -7.78
CA VAL A 98 2.04 -1.44 -7.73
C VAL A 98 1.04 -1.25 -6.60
N ASN A 99 0.06 -2.14 -6.44
CA ASN A 99 -0.90 -2.05 -5.35
C ASN A 99 -0.23 -2.20 -3.98
N LEU A 100 0.74 -3.10 -3.84
CA LEU A 100 1.47 -3.20 -2.58
C LEU A 100 2.23 -1.91 -2.26
N THR A 101 2.99 -1.37 -3.21
CA THR A 101 3.87 -0.22 -2.97
C THR A 101 3.13 1.12 -2.87
N VAL A 102 2.09 1.34 -3.68
CA VAL A 102 1.22 2.55 -3.57
C VAL A 102 0.57 2.60 -2.21
N PHE A 103 -0.08 1.51 -1.80
CA PHE A 103 -0.82 1.50 -0.54
C PHE A 103 0.11 1.49 0.68
N PHE A 104 1.31 0.93 0.55
CA PHE A 104 2.38 1.09 1.52
C PHE A 104 2.72 2.57 1.75
N VAL A 105 3.04 3.30 0.68
CA VAL A 105 3.46 4.71 0.78
C VAL A 105 2.30 5.58 1.29
N SER A 106 1.09 5.41 0.75
CA SER A 106 -0.05 6.26 1.13
C SER A 106 -0.49 6.07 2.57
N TYR A 107 -0.56 4.84 3.07
CA TYR A 107 -0.92 4.62 4.47
C TYR A 107 0.21 5.01 5.42
N SER A 108 1.46 4.86 4.99
CA SER A 108 2.59 5.43 5.70
C SER A 108 2.51 6.95 5.79
N LEU A 109 2.11 7.64 4.72
CA LEU A 109 1.87 9.10 4.73
C LEU A 109 0.70 9.49 5.64
N MET A 110 -0.43 8.80 5.55
CA MET A 110 -1.58 9.05 6.43
C MET A 110 -1.23 8.92 7.91
N TYR A 111 -0.27 8.05 8.26
CA TYR A 111 0.21 7.90 9.62
C TYR A 111 1.22 9.00 10.02
N ASN A 112 2.21 9.29 9.17
CA ASN A 112 3.34 10.15 9.52
C ASN A 112 3.05 11.66 9.34
N VAL A 113 2.16 12.05 8.43
CA VAL A 113 1.82 13.46 8.18
C VAL A 113 1.19 14.12 9.43
N PRO A 114 0.19 13.52 10.10
CA PRO A 114 -0.33 14.06 11.36
C PRO A 114 0.75 14.17 12.44
N VAL A 115 1.64 13.17 12.52
CA VAL A 115 2.75 13.18 13.47
C VAL A 115 3.69 14.35 13.20
N TYR A 116 3.97 14.69 11.94
CA TYR A 116 4.74 15.89 11.58
C TYR A 116 4.08 17.17 12.09
N PHE A 117 2.77 17.33 11.90
CA PHE A 117 2.07 18.53 12.35
C PHE A 117 1.99 18.66 13.88
N ILE A 118 1.83 17.54 14.59
CA ILE A 118 1.76 17.54 16.05
C ILE A 118 3.15 17.71 16.67
N ALA A 119 4.13 16.91 16.24
CA ALA A 119 5.43 16.82 16.90
C ALA A 119 6.44 17.88 16.43
N VAL A 120 6.42 18.27 15.15
CA VAL A 120 7.37 19.26 14.60
C VAL A 120 6.76 20.65 14.60
N ARG A 121 5.55 20.79 14.06
CA ARG A 121 4.88 22.11 13.91
C ARG A 121 4.09 22.53 15.16
N LEU A 122 4.12 21.71 16.22
CA LEU A 122 3.46 21.93 17.50
C LEU A 122 1.98 22.34 17.35
N LYS A 123 1.27 21.77 16.35
CA LYS A 123 -0.15 22.00 16.14
C LYS A 123 -0.99 21.06 17.01
N SER A 124 -2.22 21.47 17.31
CA SER A 124 -3.17 20.59 17.99
C SER A 124 -3.53 19.37 17.11
N SER A 125 -3.92 18.26 17.73
CA SER A 125 -4.37 17.07 17.02
C SER A 125 -5.56 17.35 16.10
N GLU A 126 -6.45 18.26 16.51
CA GLU A 126 -7.57 18.75 15.69
C GLU A 126 -7.05 19.43 14.41
N THR A 127 -6.10 20.36 14.55
CA THR A 127 -5.53 21.08 13.40
C THR A 127 -4.76 20.13 12.49
N ALA A 128 -4.00 19.18 13.04
CA ALA A 128 -3.28 18.16 12.27
C ALA A 128 -4.25 17.28 11.45
N GLY A 129 -5.41 16.94 12.00
CA GLY A 129 -6.48 16.25 11.28
C GLY A 129 -7.05 17.08 10.12
N LEU A 130 -7.26 18.39 10.32
CA LEU A 130 -7.72 19.29 9.26
C LEU A 130 -6.74 19.37 8.08
N HIS A 131 -5.44 19.19 8.32
CA HIS A 131 -4.42 19.15 7.26
C HIS A 131 -4.52 17.91 6.36
N LEU A 132 -5.33 16.90 6.72
CA LEU A 132 -5.66 15.76 5.88
C LEU A 132 -6.89 16.01 4.98
N LEU A 133 -7.65 17.09 5.17
CA LEU A 133 -8.80 17.39 4.32
C LEU A 133 -8.42 17.55 2.83
N PRO A 134 -7.33 18.26 2.47
CA PRO A 134 -6.91 18.37 1.07
C PRO A 134 -6.61 17.00 0.44
N TYR A 135 -6.07 16.06 1.22
CA TYR A 135 -5.86 14.68 0.77
C TYR A 135 -7.17 14.02 0.35
N SER A 136 -8.19 14.06 1.21
CA SER A 136 -9.49 13.44 0.96
C SER A 136 -10.20 14.07 -0.26
N VAL A 137 -10.15 15.40 -0.39
CA VAL A 137 -10.70 16.10 -1.55
C VAL A 137 -9.98 15.70 -2.83
N ALA A 138 -8.64 15.65 -2.80
CA ALA A 138 -7.84 15.24 -3.95
C ALA A 138 -8.07 13.77 -4.34
N VAL A 139 -8.30 12.89 -3.36
CA VAL A 139 -8.69 11.48 -3.60
C VAL A 139 -10.05 11.41 -4.32
N ALA A 140 -11.04 12.21 -3.91
CA ALA A 140 -12.33 12.24 -4.60
C ALA A 140 -12.20 12.74 -6.05
N LEU A 141 -11.43 13.82 -6.24
CA LEU A 141 -11.19 14.39 -7.57
C LEU A 141 -10.39 13.44 -8.46
N GLY A 142 -9.33 12.83 -7.95
CA GLY A 142 -8.48 11.91 -8.73
C GLY A 142 -9.25 10.69 -9.23
N SER A 143 -10.13 10.11 -8.41
CA SER A 143 -10.97 8.98 -8.85
C SER A 143 -11.91 9.39 -9.99
N GLY A 144 -12.52 10.58 -9.91
CA GLY A 144 -13.41 11.10 -10.94
C GLY A 144 -12.68 11.41 -12.24
N VAL A 145 -11.55 12.12 -12.16
CA VAL A 145 -10.72 12.48 -13.32
C VAL A 145 -10.17 11.23 -14.01
N ALA A 146 -9.69 10.25 -13.23
CA ALA A 146 -9.21 8.98 -13.80
C ALA A 146 -10.30 8.25 -14.57
N GLY A 147 -11.50 8.13 -14.01
CA GLY A 147 -12.63 7.48 -14.66
C GLY A 147 -13.08 8.20 -15.93
N LEU A 148 -13.20 9.53 -15.89
CA LEU A 148 -13.58 10.35 -17.04
C LEU A 148 -12.52 10.30 -18.15
N TYR A 149 -11.24 10.36 -17.79
CA TYR A 149 -10.14 10.26 -18.75
C TYR A 149 -10.15 8.91 -19.48
N MET A 150 -10.24 7.80 -18.74
CA MET A 150 -10.27 6.47 -19.35
C MET A 150 -11.50 6.28 -20.24
N LYS A 151 -12.66 6.83 -19.83
CA LYS A 151 -13.88 6.81 -20.66
C LYS A 151 -13.74 7.62 -21.95
N ALA A 152 -13.06 8.76 -21.91
CA ALA A 152 -12.95 9.66 -23.06
C ALA A 152 -11.90 9.18 -24.09
N PHE A 153 -10.77 8.64 -23.61
CA PHE A 153 -9.64 8.31 -24.49
C PHE A 153 -9.50 6.81 -24.79
N GLY A 154 -10.19 5.93 -24.06
CA GLY A 154 -10.08 4.47 -24.25
C GLY A 154 -8.70 3.89 -23.96
N LYS A 155 -7.79 4.69 -23.40
CA LYS A 155 -6.40 4.35 -23.10
C LYS A 155 -6.08 4.68 -21.64
N PHE A 156 -5.31 3.82 -20.99
CA PHE A 156 -4.97 3.99 -19.56
C PHE A 156 -3.47 4.06 -19.31
N TYR A 157 -2.61 3.63 -20.24
CA TYR A 157 -1.17 3.52 -19.99
C TYR A 157 -0.53 4.88 -19.67
N TYR A 158 -0.72 5.88 -20.53
CA TYR A 158 -0.18 7.22 -20.33
C TYR A 158 -0.70 7.90 -19.06
N TYR A 159 -1.98 7.69 -18.74
CA TYR A 159 -2.58 8.25 -17.53
C TYR A 159 -2.05 7.57 -16.26
N THR A 160 -1.80 6.26 -16.32
CA THR A 160 -1.15 5.51 -15.23
C THR A 160 0.26 6.07 -14.98
N LEU A 161 1.05 6.27 -16.04
CA LEU A 161 2.41 6.79 -15.92
C LEU A 161 2.44 8.23 -15.39
N MET A 162 1.53 9.08 -15.87
CA MET A 162 1.39 10.46 -15.38
C MET A 162 1.03 10.47 -13.89
N SER A 163 0.08 9.64 -13.47
CA SER A 163 -0.36 9.53 -12.08
C SER A 163 0.77 8.98 -11.19
N ALA A 164 1.58 8.03 -11.69
CA ALA A 164 2.74 7.50 -10.98
C ALA A 164 3.81 8.59 -10.78
N SER A 165 4.08 9.38 -11.82
CA SER A 165 5.00 10.52 -11.74
C SER A 165 4.53 11.54 -10.71
N VAL A 166 3.24 11.90 -10.71
CA VAL A 166 2.66 12.81 -9.71
C VAL A 166 2.83 12.25 -8.29
N PHE A 167 2.61 10.95 -8.10
CA PHE A 167 2.79 10.30 -6.82
C PHE A 167 4.25 10.32 -6.34
N VAL A 168 5.22 10.02 -7.21
CA VAL A 168 6.66 10.10 -6.89
C VAL A 168 7.07 11.54 -6.56
N ILE A 169 6.65 12.50 -7.39
CA ILE A 169 6.94 13.92 -7.19
C ILE A 169 6.39 14.37 -5.83
N SER A 170 5.12 14.06 -5.51
CA SER A 170 4.55 14.41 -4.21
C SER A 170 5.33 13.82 -3.03
N SER A 171 5.74 12.55 -3.12
CA SER A 171 6.53 11.89 -2.08
C SER A 171 7.91 12.53 -1.92
N PHE A 172 8.54 12.92 -3.04
CA PHE A 172 9.82 13.63 -3.04
C PHE A 172 9.72 15.04 -2.44
N LEU A 173 8.66 15.80 -2.76
CA LEU A 173 8.41 17.11 -2.15
C LEU A 173 8.22 16.98 -0.63
N MET A 174 7.50 15.94 -0.18
CA MET A 174 7.35 15.63 1.24
C MET A 174 8.69 15.32 1.93
N ALA A 175 9.61 14.62 1.26
CA ALA A 175 10.95 14.37 1.78
C ALA A 175 11.83 15.65 1.92
N LEU A 176 11.43 16.74 1.26
CA LEU A 176 12.08 18.05 1.33
C LEU A 176 11.46 18.97 2.38
N TRP A 177 10.46 18.52 3.14
CA TRP A 177 9.85 19.32 4.20
C TRP A 177 10.88 19.81 5.21
N LYS A 178 10.82 21.12 5.48
CA LYS A 178 11.60 21.81 6.49
C LYS A 178 10.64 22.53 7.42
N ASP A 179 11.15 22.94 8.58
CA ASP A 179 10.35 23.68 9.55
C ASP A 179 9.83 25.01 8.95
N SER A 180 10.63 25.65 8.08
CA SER A 180 10.28 26.88 7.37
C SER A 180 9.32 26.72 6.18
N THR A 181 8.88 25.50 5.85
CA THR A 181 7.99 25.28 4.71
C THR A 181 6.61 25.91 4.94
N SER A 182 6.13 26.69 3.97
CA SER A 182 4.81 27.35 4.03
C SER A 182 3.67 26.33 4.11
N SER A 183 2.62 26.64 4.87
CA SER A 183 1.45 25.77 5.03
C SER A 183 0.77 25.43 3.69
N LEU A 184 0.76 26.37 2.74
CA LEU A 184 0.19 26.14 1.40
C LEU A 184 0.98 25.08 0.62
N HIS A 185 2.30 25.06 0.77
CA HIS A 185 3.16 24.05 0.12
C HIS A 185 2.87 22.67 0.71
N LEU A 186 2.78 22.56 2.04
CA LEU A 186 2.43 21.30 2.72
C LEU A 186 1.06 20.76 2.26
N TRP A 187 0.05 21.63 2.13
CA TRP A 187 -1.29 21.24 1.68
C TRP A 187 -1.28 20.80 0.21
N GLY A 188 -0.51 21.49 -0.64
CA GLY A 188 -0.32 21.14 -2.03
C GLY A 188 0.27 19.74 -2.19
N ASP A 189 1.34 19.44 -1.46
CA ASP A 189 2.02 18.13 -1.51
C ASP A 189 1.10 17.00 -1.06
N VAL A 190 0.36 17.22 0.03
CA VAL A 190 -0.61 16.26 0.57
C VAL A 190 -1.75 16.00 -0.42
N ALA A 191 -2.27 17.06 -1.06
CA ALA A 191 -3.28 16.93 -2.10
C ALA A 191 -2.74 16.18 -3.33
N LEU A 192 -1.55 16.52 -3.81
CA LEU A 192 -0.90 15.85 -4.95
C LEU A 192 -0.70 14.35 -4.68
N SER A 193 -0.29 13.98 -3.46
CA SER A 193 -0.14 12.58 -3.07
C SER A 193 -1.47 11.82 -3.09
N GLY A 194 -2.54 12.41 -2.54
CA GLY A 194 -3.88 11.81 -2.57
C GLY A 194 -4.41 11.63 -3.99
N PHE A 195 -4.23 12.62 -4.85
CA PHE A 195 -4.59 12.55 -6.26
C PHE A 195 -3.80 11.46 -7.00
N GLY A 196 -2.47 11.46 -6.87
CA GLY A 196 -1.60 10.48 -7.53
C GLY A 196 -1.92 9.05 -7.12
N MET A 197 -2.09 8.82 -5.81
CA MET A 197 -2.44 7.50 -5.27
C MET A 197 -3.76 6.98 -5.86
N VAL A 198 -4.85 7.75 -5.74
CA VAL A 198 -6.17 7.25 -6.14
C VAL A 198 -6.25 7.06 -7.65
N SER A 199 -5.64 7.95 -8.44
CA SER A 199 -5.60 7.83 -9.89
C SER A 199 -4.84 6.58 -10.31
N LEU A 200 -3.76 6.23 -9.60
CA LEU A 200 -3.08 4.96 -9.79
C LEU A 200 -3.95 3.77 -9.42
N ALA A 201 -4.60 3.80 -8.26
CA ALA A 201 -5.43 2.70 -7.81
C ALA A 201 -6.62 2.43 -8.75
N THR A 202 -7.20 3.49 -9.32
CA THR A 202 -8.30 3.40 -10.29
C THR A 202 -7.84 2.89 -11.65
N THR A 203 -6.64 3.28 -12.10
CA THR A 203 -6.09 2.75 -13.36
C THR A 203 -5.64 1.30 -13.25
N THR A 204 -5.01 0.92 -12.15
CA THR A 204 -4.51 -0.45 -11.95
C THR A 204 -5.64 -1.47 -11.89
N ILE A 205 -6.77 -1.13 -11.26
CA ILE A 205 -7.93 -2.04 -11.25
C ILE A 205 -8.55 -2.18 -12.64
N VAL A 206 -8.61 -1.10 -13.43
CA VAL A 206 -9.09 -1.16 -14.81
C VAL A 206 -8.14 -1.96 -15.70
N ALA A 207 -6.83 -1.72 -15.59
CA ALA A 207 -5.80 -2.47 -16.29
C ALA A 207 -5.87 -3.96 -15.95
N LEU A 208 -6.12 -4.30 -14.68
CA LEU A 208 -6.29 -5.67 -14.23
C LEU A 208 -7.45 -6.34 -14.93
N ILE A 209 -8.63 -5.71 -14.87
CA ILE A 209 -9.86 -6.22 -15.50
C ILE A 209 -9.68 -6.37 -17.01
N ALA A 210 -8.93 -5.48 -17.67
CA ALA A 210 -8.62 -5.58 -19.09
C ALA A 210 -7.59 -6.68 -19.42
N SER A 211 -6.73 -7.05 -18.46
CA SER A 211 -5.62 -8.00 -18.67
C SER A 211 -5.97 -9.47 -18.43
N VAL A 212 -7.10 -9.76 -17.80
CA VAL A 212 -7.50 -11.12 -17.40
C VAL A 212 -8.77 -11.55 -18.12
N ASP A 213 -8.97 -12.87 -18.24
CA ASP A 213 -10.20 -13.44 -18.81
C ASP A 213 -11.38 -13.17 -17.87
N ARG A 214 -12.61 -13.03 -18.40
CA ARG A 214 -13.82 -12.73 -17.59
C ARG A 214 -14.03 -13.65 -16.39
N GLU A 215 -13.68 -14.92 -16.51
CA GLU A 215 -13.82 -15.93 -15.45
C GLU A 215 -12.85 -15.67 -14.29
N ASP A 216 -11.70 -15.08 -14.58
CA ASP A 216 -10.62 -14.81 -13.62
C ASP A 216 -10.72 -13.41 -12.99
N VAL A 217 -11.56 -12.51 -13.51
CA VAL A 217 -11.69 -11.11 -13.02
C VAL A 217 -11.94 -11.03 -11.51
N ALA A 218 -12.84 -11.87 -10.99
CA ALA A 218 -13.18 -11.89 -9.57
C ALA A 218 -11.97 -12.29 -8.71
N VAL A 219 -11.24 -13.31 -9.14
CA VAL A 219 -10.07 -13.83 -8.42
C VAL A 219 -8.91 -12.84 -8.52
N ALA A 220 -8.62 -12.33 -9.71
CA ALA A 220 -7.59 -11.30 -9.95
C ALA A 220 -7.82 -10.07 -9.07
N THR A 221 -9.06 -9.59 -9.01
CA THR A 221 -9.45 -8.46 -8.16
C THR A 221 -9.21 -8.77 -6.68
N GLY A 222 -9.59 -9.98 -6.23
CA GLY A 222 -9.30 -10.45 -4.87
C GLY A 222 -7.81 -10.39 -4.54
N ILE A 223 -6.95 -10.90 -5.43
CA ILE A 223 -5.49 -10.82 -5.29
C ILE A 223 -5.03 -9.37 -5.15
N ALA A 224 -5.46 -8.49 -6.07
CA ALA A 224 -5.09 -7.08 -6.04
C ALA A 224 -5.49 -6.39 -4.72
N PHE A 225 -6.67 -6.73 -4.17
CA PHE A 225 -7.10 -6.24 -2.87
C PHE A 225 -6.28 -6.82 -1.72
N THR A 226 -5.87 -8.08 -1.78
CA THR A 226 -4.96 -8.68 -0.79
C THR A 226 -3.60 -7.98 -0.75
N PHE A 227 -3.00 -7.70 -1.92
CA PHE A 227 -1.74 -6.94 -1.99
C PHE A 227 -1.93 -5.50 -1.50
N ARG A 228 -3.06 -4.87 -1.82
CA ARG A 228 -3.44 -3.55 -1.33
C ARG A 228 -3.52 -3.53 0.19
N THR A 229 -4.32 -4.39 0.82
CA THR A 229 -4.47 -4.42 2.28
C THR A 229 -3.15 -4.77 2.97
N THR A 230 -2.39 -5.73 2.44
CA THR A 230 -1.05 -6.06 2.94
C THR A 230 -0.13 -4.83 2.90
N GLY A 231 -0.12 -4.10 1.79
CA GLY A 231 0.62 -2.84 1.66
C GLY A 231 0.22 -1.81 2.71
N GLN A 232 -1.08 -1.65 2.99
CA GLN A 232 -1.57 -0.71 4.01
C GLN A 232 -1.00 -1.02 5.40
N VAL A 233 -1.10 -2.28 5.83
CA VAL A 233 -0.67 -2.64 7.18
C VAL A 233 0.86 -2.62 7.30
N LEU A 234 1.58 -3.08 6.28
CA LEU A 234 3.04 -2.96 6.21
C LEU A 234 3.48 -1.49 6.22
N GLY A 235 2.79 -0.62 5.48
CA GLY A 235 3.08 0.81 5.40
C GLY A 235 3.03 1.47 6.76
N VAL A 236 1.96 1.25 7.53
CA VAL A 236 1.84 1.82 8.89
C VAL A 236 2.87 1.22 9.85
N SER A 237 2.98 -0.11 9.90
CA SER A 237 3.83 -0.79 10.88
C SER A 237 5.33 -0.54 10.66
N LEU A 238 5.81 -0.70 9.41
CA LEU A 238 7.23 -0.49 9.10
C LEU A 238 7.63 0.98 9.23
N SER A 239 6.76 1.91 8.80
CA SER A 239 7.10 3.34 8.93
C SER A 239 7.03 3.84 10.36
N GLY A 240 6.07 3.37 11.17
CA GLY A 240 6.03 3.67 12.60
C GLY A 240 7.24 3.10 13.33
N THR A 241 7.67 1.90 12.98
CA THR A 241 8.88 1.28 13.55
C THR A 241 10.14 2.00 13.14
N LEU A 242 10.26 2.38 11.87
CA LEU A 242 11.38 3.18 11.36
C LEU A 242 11.44 4.55 12.05
N LEU A 243 10.30 5.22 12.18
CA LEU A 243 10.18 6.49 12.89
C LEU A 243 10.65 6.35 14.34
N GLN A 244 10.12 5.37 15.07
CA GLN A 244 10.46 5.16 16.48
C GLN A 244 11.93 4.78 16.67
N SER A 245 12.49 3.93 15.79
CA SER A 245 13.89 3.52 15.86
C SER A 245 14.85 4.70 15.66
N GLN A 246 14.58 5.56 14.67
CA GLN A 246 15.38 6.78 14.46
C GLN A 246 15.15 7.81 15.58
N LEU A 247 13.92 7.92 16.07
CA LEU A 247 13.57 8.86 17.14
C LEU A 247 14.32 8.52 18.43
N VAL A 248 14.31 7.25 18.86
CA VAL A 248 15.06 6.78 20.04
C VAL A 248 16.54 7.13 19.90
N LYS A 249 17.12 6.86 18.73
CA LYS A 249 18.52 7.14 18.45
C LYS A 249 18.83 8.64 18.60
N HIS A 250 18.06 9.50 17.94
CA HIS A 250 18.30 10.95 17.96
C HIS A 250 17.99 11.60 19.32
N LEU A 251 17.00 11.09 20.05
CA LEU A 251 16.69 11.56 21.39
C LEU A 251 17.80 11.20 22.38
N ARG A 252 18.35 9.98 22.33
CA ARG A 252 19.49 9.56 23.19
C ARG A 252 20.76 10.34 22.89
N GLU A 253 20.97 10.77 21.65
CA GLU A 253 22.10 11.62 21.27
C GLU A 253 21.98 13.06 21.83
N ARG A 254 20.76 13.56 22.05
CA ARG A 254 20.50 14.98 22.41
C ARG A 254 20.08 15.20 23.87
N ILE A 255 19.42 14.22 24.49
CA ILE A 255 18.91 14.29 25.85
C ILE A 255 19.75 13.35 26.70
N THR A 256 20.63 13.93 27.51
CA THR A 256 21.53 13.22 28.42
C THR A 256 21.32 13.69 29.85
N GLY A 257 21.26 12.77 30.82
CA GLY A 257 21.02 13.09 32.23
C GLY A 257 20.37 11.93 32.99
N ALA A 258 20.18 12.09 34.30
CA ALA A 258 19.58 11.05 35.15
C ALA A 258 18.13 10.74 34.78
N GLU A 259 17.35 11.74 34.35
CA GLU A 259 15.95 11.60 33.94
C GLU A 259 15.76 11.38 32.43
N ALA A 260 16.86 11.25 31.66
CA ALA A 260 16.81 11.23 30.20
C ALA A 260 15.91 10.11 29.65
N GLU A 261 16.10 8.86 30.10
CA GLU A 261 15.30 7.72 29.60
C GLU A 261 13.80 7.89 29.89
N ARG A 262 13.42 8.42 31.07
CA ARG A 262 12.01 8.69 31.42
C ARG A 262 11.39 9.76 30.52
N ILE A 263 12.17 10.80 30.21
CA ILE A 263 11.74 11.88 29.31
C ILE A 263 11.61 11.36 27.88
N ILE A 264 12.56 10.55 27.41
CA ILE A 264 12.55 9.91 26.09
C ILE A 264 11.31 9.03 25.94
N GLU A 265 11.02 8.19 26.92
CA GLU A 265 9.83 7.33 26.91
C GLU A 265 8.54 8.15 26.85
N THR A 266 8.44 9.23 27.64
CA THR A 266 7.29 10.15 27.61
C THR A 266 7.12 10.79 26.22
N ILE A 267 8.21 11.23 25.60
CA ILE A 267 8.22 11.85 24.26
C ILE A 267 7.82 10.85 23.17
N ARG A 268 8.23 9.57 23.29
CA ARG A 268 7.89 8.50 22.34
C ARG A 268 6.42 8.13 22.34
N HIS A 269 5.79 8.09 23.52
CA HIS A 269 4.39 7.70 23.68
C HIS A 269 3.41 8.87 23.55
N SER A 270 3.85 10.11 23.83
CA SER A 270 2.97 11.27 23.84
C SER A 270 3.57 12.48 23.11
N THR A 271 3.29 12.58 21.82
CA THR A 271 3.63 13.75 21.01
C THR A 271 2.92 15.03 21.46
N THR A 272 1.78 14.92 22.14
CA THR A 272 1.02 16.05 22.68
C THR A 272 1.65 16.69 23.92
N THR A 273 2.64 16.02 24.53
CA THR A 273 3.38 16.56 25.70
C THR A 273 4.52 17.48 25.28
N ILE A 274 4.99 17.40 24.01
CA ILE A 274 6.13 18.16 23.48
C ILE A 274 6.01 19.68 23.72
N PRO A 275 4.86 20.35 23.50
CA PRO A 275 4.74 21.78 23.75
C PRO A 275 4.99 22.21 25.20
N ARG A 276 4.72 21.29 26.16
CA ARG A 276 4.79 21.53 27.61
C ARG A 276 6.17 21.25 28.21
N LEU A 277 7.11 20.72 27.42
CA LEU A 277 8.47 20.46 27.87
C LEU A 277 9.28 21.75 28.01
N ASP A 278 10.31 21.70 28.84
CA ASP A 278 11.27 22.79 28.98
C ASP A 278 11.89 23.16 27.63
N PRO A 279 12.16 24.46 27.35
CA PRO A 279 12.62 24.91 26.04
C PRO A 279 13.79 24.12 25.42
N PRO A 280 14.87 23.74 26.14
CA PRO A 280 15.96 22.97 25.54
C PRO A 280 15.55 21.54 25.17
N ILE A 281 14.76 20.86 26.02
CA ILE A 281 14.29 19.49 25.79
C ILE A 281 13.26 19.49 24.65
N ARG A 282 12.39 20.49 24.61
CA ARG A 282 11.40 20.67 23.53
C ARG A 282 12.08 20.82 22.18
N GLN A 283 13.11 21.65 22.07
CA GLN A 283 13.85 21.83 20.81
C GLN A 283 14.55 20.53 20.38
N ALA A 284 15.20 19.83 21.32
CA ALA A 284 15.82 18.53 21.06
C ALA A 284 14.79 17.49 20.57
N ALA A 285 13.58 17.48 21.13
CA ALA A 285 12.50 16.59 20.72
C ALA A 285 12.00 16.92 19.30
N ILE A 286 11.73 18.20 19.00
CA ILE A 286 11.28 18.67 17.68
C ILE A 286 12.29 18.29 16.59
N GLU A 287 13.58 18.55 16.82
CA GLU A 287 14.64 18.22 15.87
C GLU A 287 14.77 16.71 15.67
N SER A 288 14.66 15.93 16.74
CA SER A 288 14.70 14.46 16.66
C SER A 288 13.54 13.91 15.84
N TYR A 289 12.32 14.44 16.04
CA TYR A 289 11.16 14.08 15.23
C TYR A 289 11.31 14.51 13.77
N ALA A 290 11.79 15.74 13.52
CA ALA A 290 11.98 16.26 12.17
C ALA A 290 12.99 15.40 11.37
N LEU A 291 14.11 15.03 11.97
CA LEU A 291 15.11 14.16 11.34
C LEU A 291 14.56 12.75 11.10
N SER A 292 13.88 12.18 12.09
CA SER A 292 13.32 10.82 11.99
C SER A 292 12.23 10.72 10.91
N LEU A 293 11.31 11.69 10.86
CA LEU A 293 10.29 11.78 9.83
C LEU A 293 10.89 11.98 8.44
N ARG A 294 11.97 12.78 8.33
CA ARG A 294 12.66 12.98 7.07
C ARG A 294 13.26 11.68 6.52
N VAL A 295 13.84 10.84 7.38
CA VAL A 295 14.32 9.50 6.98
C VAL A 295 13.15 8.65 6.45
N VAL A 296 12.00 8.67 7.13
CA VAL A 296 10.80 7.95 6.68
C VAL A 296 10.31 8.44 5.32
N PHE A 297 10.23 9.75 5.10
CA PHE A 297 9.80 10.33 3.82
C PHE A 297 10.76 10.01 2.66
N TRP A 298 12.07 9.93 2.92
CA TRP A 298 13.04 9.46 1.91
C TRP A 298 12.85 7.99 1.55
N VAL A 299 12.63 7.13 2.55
CA VAL A 299 12.34 5.71 2.30
C VAL A 299 11.05 5.56 1.50
N GLN A 300 10.00 6.30 1.85
CA GLN A 300 8.75 6.34 1.10
C GLN A 300 8.95 6.79 -0.35
N THR A 301 9.79 7.80 -0.59
CA THR A 301 10.12 8.25 -1.95
C THR A 301 10.80 7.14 -2.75
N GLY A 302 11.71 6.37 -2.12
CA GLY A 302 12.31 5.20 -2.74
C GLY A 302 11.28 4.14 -3.13
N VAL A 303 10.32 3.85 -2.24
CA VAL A 303 9.23 2.89 -2.54
C VAL A 303 8.28 3.45 -3.61
N ALA A 304 8.01 4.74 -3.63
CA ALA A 304 7.22 5.38 -4.68
C ALA A 304 7.92 5.28 -6.05
N LEU A 305 9.26 5.36 -6.09
CA LEU A 305 10.01 5.13 -7.32
C LEU A 305 9.87 3.69 -7.81
N VAL A 306 9.87 2.71 -6.90
CA VAL A 306 9.58 1.30 -7.24
C VAL A 306 8.18 1.17 -7.84
N THR A 307 7.18 1.88 -7.30
CA THR A 307 5.85 1.95 -7.92
C THR A 307 5.90 2.42 -9.36
N PHE A 308 6.61 3.53 -9.62
CA PHE A 308 6.75 4.07 -10.97
C PHE A 308 7.42 3.08 -11.93
N LEU A 309 8.50 2.43 -11.49
CA LEU A 309 9.20 1.41 -12.26
C LEU A 309 8.30 0.20 -12.55
N ALA A 310 7.49 -0.23 -11.58
CA ALA A 310 6.52 -1.30 -11.78
C ALA A 310 5.43 -0.91 -12.78
N CYS A 311 4.98 0.35 -12.78
CA CYS A 311 4.03 0.85 -13.78
C CYS A 311 4.55 0.77 -15.22
N LEU A 312 5.86 0.89 -15.45
CA LEU A 312 6.46 0.76 -16.79
C LEU A 312 6.32 -0.65 -17.37
N THR A 313 6.12 -1.65 -16.52
CA THR A 313 5.97 -3.06 -16.94
C THR A 313 4.52 -3.44 -17.25
N ILE A 314 3.56 -2.52 -17.05
CA ILE A 314 2.14 -2.74 -17.35
C ILE A 314 1.93 -2.64 -18.86
N GLU A 315 1.49 -3.74 -19.48
CA GLU A 315 1.15 -3.76 -20.90
C GLU A 315 -0.25 -3.17 -21.14
N GLU A 316 -0.39 -2.28 -22.13
CA GLU A 316 -1.67 -1.67 -22.50
C GLU A 316 -2.54 -2.69 -23.24
N ASN A 317 -3.61 -3.14 -22.59
CA ASN A 317 -4.65 -3.95 -23.22
C ASN A 317 -5.80 -3.02 -23.65
N PRO A 318 -6.33 -3.14 -24.88
CA PRO A 318 -7.42 -2.28 -25.34
C PRO A 318 -8.64 -2.43 -24.44
N LEU A 319 -9.19 -1.30 -23.97
CA LEU A 319 -10.40 -1.29 -23.18
C LEU A 319 -11.58 -1.75 -24.04
N PRO A 320 -12.34 -2.77 -23.63
CA PRO A 320 -13.50 -3.22 -24.39
C PRO A 320 -14.65 -2.23 -24.23
N ASP A 321 -15.11 -1.64 -25.33
CA ASP A 321 -16.24 -0.69 -25.33
C ASP A 321 -17.58 -1.42 -25.14
N THR A 322 -17.63 -2.70 -25.49
CA THR A 322 -18.82 -3.55 -25.29
C THR A 322 -18.48 -4.91 -24.71
N MET A 323 -19.46 -5.50 -24.02
CA MET A 323 -19.35 -6.86 -23.49
C MET A 323 -19.01 -7.89 -24.59
N ALA A 324 -19.46 -7.63 -25.82
CA ALA A 324 -19.20 -8.46 -27.00
C ALA A 324 -17.72 -8.40 -27.47
N GLU A 325 -17.09 -7.22 -27.44
CA GLU A 325 -15.66 -7.09 -27.74
C GLU A 325 -14.79 -7.76 -26.70
N GLN A 326 -15.17 -7.65 -25.43
CA GLN A 326 -14.49 -8.33 -24.32
C GLN A 326 -14.55 -9.86 -24.50
N ALA A 327 -15.70 -10.41 -24.90
CA ALA A 327 -15.84 -11.85 -25.20
C ALA A 327 -15.03 -12.29 -26.43
N LYS A 328 -14.87 -11.41 -27.42
CA LYS A 328 -14.03 -11.67 -28.60
C LYS A 328 -12.55 -11.68 -28.25
N GLN A 329 -12.10 -10.72 -27.43
CA GLN A 329 -10.72 -10.67 -26.91
C GLN A 329 -10.40 -11.89 -26.04
N ASP A 330 -11.31 -12.33 -25.17
CA ASP A 330 -11.17 -13.55 -24.37
C ASP A 330 -11.01 -14.79 -25.28
N GLY A 331 -11.80 -14.87 -26.37
CA GLY A 331 -11.70 -15.94 -27.35
C GLY A 331 -10.35 -15.97 -28.09
N GLU A 332 -9.83 -14.81 -28.48
CA GLU A 332 -8.52 -14.68 -29.12
C GLU A 332 -7.36 -15.03 -28.18
N ARG A 333 -7.45 -14.65 -26.89
CA ARG A 333 -6.46 -15.02 -25.87
C ARG A 333 -6.42 -16.52 -25.62
N ARG A 334 -7.58 -17.17 -25.54
CA ARG A 334 -7.69 -18.63 -25.41
C ARG A 334 -7.00 -19.34 -26.56
N ARG A 335 -7.22 -18.87 -27.79
CA ARG A 335 -6.60 -19.44 -28.99
C ARG A 335 -5.07 -19.30 -28.99
N ARG A 336 -4.54 -18.14 -28.59
CA ARG A 336 -3.08 -17.96 -28.46
C ARG A 336 -2.47 -18.84 -27.37
N ARG A 337 -3.17 -19.05 -26.25
CA ARG A 337 -2.71 -19.96 -25.18
C ARG A 337 -2.71 -21.42 -25.62
N SER A 338 -3.71 -21.87 -26.38
CA SER A 338 -3.69 -23.23 -26.93
C SER A 338 -2.56 -23.44 -27.92
N GLU A 339 -2.35 -22.48 -28.83
CA GLU A 339 -1.26 -22.53 -29.81
C GLU A 339 0.14 -22.52 -29.14
N ALA A 340 0.30 -21.76 -28.04
CA ALA A 340 1.54 -21.75 -27.26
C ALA A 340 1.78 -23.04 -26.46
N GLN A 341 0.72 -23.69 -25.97
CA GLN A 341 0.83 -24.98 -25.29
C GLN A 341 1.20 -26.09 -26.26
N ASP A 342 0.59 -26.11 -27.45
CA ASP A 342 0.90 -27.06 -28.51
C ASP A 342 2.35 -26.91 -29.01
N ALA A 343 2.86 -25.68 -29.07
CA ALA A 343 4.26 -25.41 -29.46
C ALA A 343 5.29 -25.76 -28.37
N SER A 344 4.89 -25.86 -27.10
CA SER A 344 5.78 -26.21 -25.97
C SER A 344 5.82 -27.72 -25.67
N GLY A 345 4.91 -28.49 -26.27
CA GLY A 345 4.79 -29.94 -26.11
C GLY A 345 5.28 -30.77 -27.32
N SER A 346 5.86 -30.12 -28.34
CA SER A 346 6.54 -30.76 -29.49
C SER A 346 8.06 -30.65 -29.38
#